data_AF-D7CPR3-F1
#
_entry.id   AF-D7CPR3-F1
#
_cell.length_a   1.000
_cell.length_b   1.000
_cell.length_c   1.000
_cell.angle_alpha   90.00
_cell.angle_beta   90.00
_cell.angle_gamma   90.00
#
_symmetry.space_group_name_H-M   'P 1'
#
loop_
_entity.id
_entity.type
_entity.pdbx_description
1 polymer ?
#
loop_
_entity_poly.entity_id
_entity_poly.type
_entity_poly.pdbx_seq_one_letter_code
_entity_poly.pdbx_strand_id
1 'polypeptide(L)' 'MLKVRTCKTCPLYSRELSRCRMGFVNPPTKRATAETVAAFGSDYVCHYNRWKNGNSSLYLPAGVMSQ' A
#
# COMPACT_ATOMS: atom_id res chain seq x y z
N MET A 1 5.92 -19.29 12.18
CA MET A 1 6.58 -18.28 11.33
C MET A 1 5.62 -17.84 10.23
N LEU A 2 5.08 -16.62 10.30
CA LEU A 2 4.32 -16.04 9.19
C LEU A 2 5.32 -15.75 8.05
N LYS A 3 5.42 -16.67 7.08
CA LYS A 3 6.18 -16.45 5.85
C LYS A 3 5.66 -15.15 5.23
N VAL A 4 6.49 -14.11 5.21
CA VAL A 4 6.17 -12.84 4.55
C VAL A 4 5.87 -13.17 3.09
N ARG A 5 4.59 -13.14 2.69
CA ARG A 5 4.17 -13.37 1.32
C ARG A 5 4.66 -12.18 0.50
N THR A 6 5.72 -12.37 -0.27
CA THR A 6 6.14 -11.37 -1.26
C THR A 6 5.16 -11.39 -2.41
N CYS A 7 5.02 -10.28 -3.16
CA CYS A 7 4.13 -10.26 -4.33
C CYS A 7 4.42 -11.42 -5.28
N LYS A 8 5.70 -11.74 -5.51
CA LYS A 8 6.13 -12.82 -6.42
C LYS A 8 5.67 -14.23 -6.01
N THR A 9 5.33 -14.44 -4.74
CA THR A 9 4.81 -15.72 -4.21
C THR A 9 3.30 -15.68 -3.94
N CYS A 10 2.64 -14.55 -4.22
CA CYS A 10 1.20 -14.42 -4.12
C CYS A 10 0.51 -15.09 -5.32
N PRO A 11 -0.52 -15.94 -5.12
CA PRO A 11 -1.25 -16.55 -6.23
C PRO A 11 -1.96 -15.51 -7.11
N LEU A 12 -2.27 -14.32 -6.58
CA LEU A 12 -2.89 -13.23 -7.33
C LEU A 12 -1.89 -12.40 -8.15
N TYR A 13 -0.59 -12.62 -8.00
CA TYR A 13 0.42 -11.91 -8.78
C TYR A 13 0.58 -12.56 -10.15
N SER A 14 0.39 -11.78 -11.22
CA SER A 14 0.73 -12.21 -12.57
C SER A 14 2.22 -11.95 -12.81
N ARG A 15 2.97 -13.01 -13.09
CA ARG A 15 4.40 -12.92 -13.47
C ARG A 15 4.56 -12.35 -14.88
N GLU A 16 3.66 -12.71 -15.79
CA GLU A 16 3.63 -12.21 -17.16
C GLU A 16 3.43 -10.69 -17.18
N LEU A 17 2.45 -10.18 -16.43
CA LEU A 17 2.13 -8.75 -16.37
C LEU A 17 2.96 -7.99 -15.31
N SER A 18 3.80 -8.72 -14.56
CA SER A 18 4.58 -8.21 -13.42
C SER A 18 3.79 -7.40 -12.39
N ARG A 19 2.49 -7.70 -12.21
CA ARG A 19 1.56 -6.93 -11.35
C ARG A 19 0.51 -7.79 -10.65
N CYS A 20 -0.19 -7.20 -9.68
CA CYS A 20 -1.35 -7.85 -9.05
C CYS A 20 -2.52 -7.96 -10.03
N ARG A 21 -3.12 -9.16 -10.16
CA ARG A 21 -4.31 -9.39 -11.00
C ARG A 21 -5.55 -8.66 -10.50
N MET A 22 -5.61 -8.38 -9.19
CA MET A 22 -6.69 -7.59 -8.58
C MET A 22 -6.48 -6.08 -8.71
N GLY A 23 -5.37 -5.63 -9.30
CA GLY A 23 -5.06 -4.20 -9.46
C GLY A 23 -4.42 -3.52 -8.25
N PHE A 24 -4.25 -4.22 -7.12
CA PHE A 24 -3.63 -3.63 -5.92
C PHE A 24 -2.14 -3.35 -6.08
N VAL A 25 -1.68 -2.23 -5.53
CA VAL A 25 -0.25 -1.88 -5.45
C VAL A 25 0.37 -2.33 -4.12
N ASN A 26 1.65 -2.68 -4.11
CA ASN A 26 2.37 -3.02 -2.88
C ASN A 26 3.61 -2.11 -2.69
N PRO A 27 3.43 -0.86 -2.22
CA PRO A 27 4.53 0.07 -2.08
C PRO A 27 5.62 -0.46 -1.12
N PRO A 28 6.92 -0.27 -1.44
CA PRO A 28 8.00 -0.91 -0.69
C PRO A 28 8.30 -0.25 0.66
N THR A 29 7.92 1.02 0.86
CA THR A 29 8.24 1.78 2.08
C THR A 29 6.98 2.27 2.80
N LYS A 30 7.10 2.59 4.10
CA LYS A 30 6.02 3.20 4.88
C LYS A 30 5.56 4.51 4.24
N ARG A 31 6.52 5.36 3.83
CA ARG A 31 6.26 6.64 3.16
C ARG A 31 5.48 6.46 1.86
N ALA A 32 5.95 5.60 0.96
CA ALA A 32 5.25 5.34 -0.30
C ALA A 32 3.85 4.75 -0.09
N THR A 33 3.67 3.94 0.97
CA THR A 33 2.35 3.44 1.34
C THR A 33 1.45 4.57 1.82
N ALA A 34 1.93 5.45 2.70
CA ALA A 34 1.16 6.61 3.18
C ALA A 34 0.77 7.55 2.03
N GLU A 35 1.69 7.86 1.12
CA GLU A 35 1.43 8.67 -0.08
C GLU A 35 0.37 8.01 -0.98
N THR A 36 0.45 6.70 -1.19
CA THR A 36 -0.55 5.94 -1.98
C THR A 36 -1.92 5.95 -1.31
N VAL A 37 -1.99 5.73 0.01
CA VAL A 37 -3.25 5.76 0.76
C VAL A 37 -3.87 7.15 0.72
N ALA A 38 -3.06 8.21 0.87
CA ALA A 38 -3.54 9.58 0.81
C ALA A 38 -4.07 9.95 -0.59
N ALA A 39 -3.43 9.45 -1.66
CA ALA A 39 -3.82 9.76 -3.03
C ALA A 39 -5.01 8.92 -3.56
N PHE A 40 -5.07 7.63 -3.22
CA PHE A 40 -5.99 6.67 -3.85
C PHE A 40 -6.87 5.89 -2.87
N GLY A 41 -6.70 6.09 -1.57
CA GLY A 41 -7.39 5.32 -0.53
C GLY A 41 -6.69 4.00 -0.17
N SER A 42 -7.01 3.49 1.02
CA SER A 42 -6.40 2.27 1.57
C SER A 42 -6.76 1.00 0.80
N ASP A 43 -7.91 0.99 0.12
CA ASP A 43 -8.37 -0.14 -0.70
C ASP A 43 -7.51 -0.35 -1.96
N TYR A 44 -6.82 0.70 -2.42
CA TYR A 44 -5.88 0.58 -3.54
C TYR A 44 -4.58 -0.16 -3.16
N VAL A 45 -4.26 -0.22 -1.87
CA VAL A 45 -3.06 -0.89 -1.36
C VAL A 45 -3.33 -2.37 -1.10
N CYS A 46 -2.36 -3.21 -1.45
CA CYS A 46 -2.37 -4.65 -1.23
C CYS A 46 -2.68 -5.02 0.23
N HIS A 47 -3.57 -5.99 0.44
CA HIS A 47 -3.95 -6.48 1.77
C HIS A 47 -2.78 -7.01 2.61
N TYR A 48 -1.71 -7.48 1.97
CA TYR A 48 -0.51 -7.97 2.64
C TYR A 48 0.57 -6.90 2.85
N ASN A 49 0.33 -5.65 2.42
CA ASN A 49 1.27 -4.58 2.68
C ASN A 49 1.31 -4.30 4.19
N ARG A 50 2.48 -4.47 4.80
CA ARG A 50 2.66 -4.34 6.26
C ARG A 50 2.35 -2.95 6.81
N TRP A 51 2.28 -1.94 5.94
CA TRP A 51 2.02 -0.55 6.28
C TRP A 51 0.58 -0.11 5.96
N LYS A 52 -0.23 -0.94 5.28
CA LYS A 52 -1.62 -0.61 4.89
C LYS A 52 -2.47 -0.14 6.07
N ASN A 53 -2.32 -0.80 7.23
CA ASN A 53 -3.01 -0.47 8.47
C ASN A 53 -2.11 0.27 9.48
N GLY A 54 -0.89 0.64 9.08
CA GLY A 54 0.12 1.22 9.97
C GLY A 54 -0.07 2.71 10.27
N ASN A 55 -1.20 3.30 9.84
CA ASN A 55 -1.50 4.72 9.92
C ASN A 55 -2.83 4.99 10.66
N SER A 56 -3.02 4.43 11.85
CA SER A 56 -3.95 5.06 12.82
C SER A 56 -3.38 6.35 13.44
N SER A 57 -2.21 6.84 13.02
CA SER A 57 -1.74 8.19 13.38
C SER A 57 -0.70 8.72 12.39
N LEU A 58 -0.82 10.00 12.06
CA LEU A 58 0.13 10.86 11.34
C LEU A 58 0.20 10.72 9.81
N TYR A 59 -0.70 11.41 9.12
CA TYR A 59 -0.36 12.38 8.07
C TYR A 59 -1.54 13.35 7.94
N LEU A 60 -1.58 14.37 8.80
CA LEU A 60 -2.29 15.61 8.46
C LEU A 60 -1.42 16.28 7.40
N PRO A 61 -1.91 16.55 6.18
CA PRO A 61 -1.16 17.37 5.24
C PRO A 61 -0.93 18.74 5.90
N ALA A 62 0.34 19.08 6.10
CA ALA A 62 0.75 20.44 6.42
C ALA A 62 0.39 21.31 5.21
N GLY A 63 -0.76 21.97 5.25
CA GLY A 63 -1.14 22.86 4.15
C GLY A 63 -2.63 23.12 3.97
N VAL A 64 -3.38 23.40 5.05
CA VAL A 64 -4.52 24.33 4.99
C VAL A 64 -4.53 25.17 6.28
N MET A 65 -3.50 26.00 6.44
CA MET A 65 -3.69 27.28 7.11
C MET A 65 -4.29 28.22 6.07
N SER A 66 -5.58 28.52 6.20
CA SER A 66 -6.16 29.78 5.74
C SER A 66 -7.44 30.02 6.52
N GLN A 67 -7.27 30.87 7.54
CA GLN A 67 -8.19 31.87 8.10
C GLN A 67 -9.64 31.46 8.37
#